data_AF-A0A7K1IYU9-F1
#
_entry.id   AF-A0A7K1IYU9-F1
#
_cell.length_a   1.000
_cell.length_b   1.000
_cell.length_c   1.000
_cell.angle_alpha   90.00
_cell.angle_beta   90.00
_cell.angle_gamma   90.00
#
_symmetry.space_group_name_H-M   'P 1'
#
loop_
_entity.id
_entity.type
_entity.pdbx_description
1 polymer ?
#
loop_
_entity_poly.entity_id
_entity_poly.type
_entity_poly.pdbx_seq_one_letter_code
_entity_poly.pdbx_strand_id
1 'polypeptide(L)'
;MLRIKKLFVATTAFMTACAVIAPTAVHADSPVDGAGSTWSQIAVDQWRADVARQGLVINFQGVGSTAGRAAYYQGQVDFAVSEIPFQAALRDRSGNVAADETASASSRPYAYMPIVAGGTAFMYNLKANGQKITDLQLSPTTLGKIFSGQINLWNDPAIVADNPQRVMPATRIKPVIRSDGSGTSAQFTAFLASQAPDSWNYVCQQANLGSGCAPTSLYPDYPNSGFAAQQYSDGVANYVAAPYNEGAITYVEYGYAKERGFPVASVKNASGVFAQPSAINVTVALLGARINDDGTQVLGGVYTNPDARAYPVSSYSYMIVPTTEASPFNADKGATLSSFIYYFLCAGQQKAEQLGYAPLPKNLVEYGFTAAAKIPGAVAAPAIDSCANPTITGDFLVTKTVATTAAPGATTAPGATAAPGATTAPAKTPGATLAPGVTTTVVPGSEVTDSTVPTDGAVVEAAPVDAAPPTPGVAMATSVVIEESGSGTSVFVYLLIMIAILLIVFAPPIIAARRRPSIKI
;
A
#
# COMPACT_ATOMS: atom_id res chain seq x y z
N MET A 1 92.63 -0.33 -24.94
CA MET A 1 93.40 0.01 -23.73
C MET A 1 92.71 1.18 -23.03
N LEU A 2 92.49 1.03 -21.71
CA LEU A 2 92.33 2.05 -20.64
C LEU A 2 91.35 3.25 -20.86
N ARG A 3 90.28 3.35 -20.03
CA ARG A 3 90.12 4.24 -18.82
C ARG A 3 90.03 5.75 -19.20
N ILE A 4 89.17 6.65 -18.69
CA ILE A 4 88.36 6.74 -17.46
C ILE A 4 87.51 8.05 -17.50
N LYS A 5 86.31 8.01 -16.92
CA LYS A 5 85.52 9.04 -16.17
C LYS A 5 85.12 10.43 -16.76
N LYS A 6 83.79 10.65 -16.71
CA LYS A 6 82.97 11.74 -16.06
C LYS A 6 83.31 13.21 -16.46
N LEU A 7 82.39 14.17 -16.65
CA LEU A 7 81.09 14.45 -16.01
C LEU A 7 80.42 15.66 -16.71
N PHE A 8 79.11 15.82 -16.47
CA PHE A 8 78.25 17.01 -16.70
C PHE A 8 77.77 17.30 -18.13
N VAL A 9 76.64 16.67 -18.47
CA VAL A 9 75.71 17.15 -19.52
C VAL A 9 74.65 18.03 -18.84
N ALA A 10 74.69 19.32 -19.15
CA ALA A 10 73.58 20.24 -18.92
C ALA A 10 72.42 19.83 -19.85
N THR A 11 71.29 19.42 -19.28
CA THR A 11 70.10 19.07 -20.05
C THR A 11 69.09 20.21 -19.93
N THR A 12 68.86 20.85 -21.07
CA THR A 12 67.99 22.00 -21.29
C THR A 12 66.52 21.62 -21.15
N ALA A 13 65.73 22.60 -20.71
CA ALA A 13 64.32 22.60 -20.40
C ALA A 13 63.39 21.88 -21.39
N PHE A 14 62.49 21.04 -20.83
CA PHE A 14 61.19 20.73 -21.42
C PHE A 14 60.15 20.86 -20.29
N MET A 15 59.62 22.07 -20.09
CA MET A 15 58.49 22.32 -19.19
C MET A 15 57.22 21.92 -19.93
N THR A 16 56.86 20.64 -19.83
CA THR A 16 55.57 20.13 -20.27
C THR A 16 54.51 20.62 -19.27
N ALA A 17 53.57 21.45 -19.74
CA ALA A 17 52.41 21.85 -18.97
C ALA A 17 51.50 20.63 -18.74
N CYS A 18 51.72 19.91 -17.64
CA CYS A 18 50.70 19.01 -17.08
C CYS A 18 49.61 19.88 -16.47
N ALA A 19 48.52 20.08 -17.21
CA ALA A 19 47.26 20.49 -16.60
C ALA A 19 46.87 19.40 -15.59
N VAL A 20 46.98 19.72 -14.31
CA VAL A 20 46.43 18.90 -13.24
C VAL A 20 44.92 18.99 -13.38
N ILE A 21 44.33 18.04 -14.09
CA ILE A 21 42.89 17.77 -14.00
C ILE A 21 42.69 17.23 -12.59
N ALA A 22 42.37 18.11 -11.64
CA ALA A 22 41.87 17.67 -10.35
C ALA A 22 40.64 16.80 -10.62
N PRO A 23 40.56 15.56 -10.10
CA PRO A 23 39.31 14.82 -10.18
C PRO A 23 38.24 15.70 -9.54
N THR A 24 37.21 16.06 -10.31
CA THR A 24 36.00 16.62 -9.73
C THR A 24 35.54 15.62 -8.67
N ALA A 25 35.55 16.04 -7.40
CA ALA A 25 34.95 15.25 -6.35
C ALA A 25 33.51 14.97 -6.78
N VAL A 26 33.23 13.71 -7.13
CA VAL A 26 31.85 13.24 -7.24
C VAL A 26 31.33 13.33 -5.81
N HIS A 27 30.56 14.38 -5.49
CA HIS A 27 29.85 14.46 -4.24
C HIS A 27 28.97 13.21 -4.18
N ALA A 28 29.29 12.30 -3.27
CA ALA A 28 28.36 11.24 -2.94
C ALA A 28 27.16 11.92 -2.27
N ASP A 29 25.98 11.78 -2.88
CA ASP A 29 24.75 12.37 -2.34
C ASP A 29 24.54 11.89 -0.90
N SER A 30 24.17 12.82 -0.01
CA SER A 30 23.92 12.50 1.40
C SER A 30 22.74 11.52 1.49
N PRO A 31 22.89 10.35 2.13
CA PRO A 31 21.79 9.40 2.28
C PRO A 31 20.61 10.02 3.02
N VAL A 32 19.41 9.71 2.54
CA VAL A 32 18.16 10.15 3.15
C VAL A 32 17.38 8.94 3.64
N ASP A 33 17.01 8.97 4.91
CA ASP A 33 16.31 7.88 5.59
C ASP A 33 14.82 8.20 5.71
N GLY A 34 13.97 7.25 5.34
CA GLY A 34 12.52 7.39 5.46
C GLY A 34 11.85 6.16 6.05
N ALA A 35 10.65 6.35 6.59
CA ALA A 35 9.84 5.25 7.08
C ALA A 35 8.34 5.52 6.92
N GLY A 36 7.54 4.45 6.94
CA GLY A 36 6.10 4.55 7.15
C GLY A 36 5.29 3.61 6.30
N SER A 37 4.41 4.18 5.48
CA SER A 37 3.35 3.49 4.79
C SER A 37 3.81 2.27 3.99
N THR A 38 3.26 1.11 4.36
CA THR A 38 3.26 -0.10 3.54
C THR A 38 2.17 -0.06 2.48
N TRP A 39 1.32 0.97 2.44
CA TRP A 39 0.40 1.19 1.32
C TRP A 39 1.15 1.78 0.13
N SER A 40 2.11 2.69 0.34
CA SER A 40 2.90 3.33 -0.74
C SER A 40 4.19 2.60 -1.08
N GLN A 41 4.54 1.57 -0.31
CA GLN A 41 5.88 1.00 -0.32
C GLN A 41 6.30 0.46 -1.69
N ILE A 42 5.40 -0.21 -2.44
CA ILE A 42 5.71 -0.72 -3.79
C ILE A 42 6.18 0.41 -4.72
N ALA A 43 5.50 1.56 -4.69
CA ALA A 43 5.88 2.74 -5.49
C ALA A 43 7.20 3.35 -5.01
N VAL A 44 7.37 3.55 -3.70
CA VAL A 44 8.60 4.10 -3.12
C VAL A 44 9.80 3.20 -3.42
N ASP A 45 9.64 1.88 -3.32
CA ASP A 45 10.67 0.88 -3.61
C ASP A 45 11.09 0.91 -5.08
N GLN A 46 10.12 1.02 -5.99
CA GLN A 46 10.42 1.18 -7.42
C GLN A 46 11.19 2.49 -7.68
N TRP A 47 10.78 3.61 -7.09
CA TRP A 47 11.42 4.89 -7.35
C TRP A 47 12.82 5.00 -6.75
N ARG A 48 13.05 4.49 -5.53
CA ARG A 48 14.41 4.46 -4.96
C ARG A 48 15.36 3.61 -5.80
N ALA A 49 14.88 2.49 -6.37
CA ALA A 49 15.66 1.69 -7.29
C ALA A 49 16.00 2.43 -8.60
N ASP A 50 15.09 3.29 -9.07
CA ASP A 50 15.31 4.09 -10.27
C ASP A 50 16.33 5.22 -10.07
N VAL A 51 16.30 5.90 -8.91
CA VAL A 51 17.25 6.98 -8.62
C VAL A 51 18.59 6.49 -8.07
N ALA A 52 18.66 5.26 -7.51
CA ALA A 52 19.93 4.66 -7.10
C ALA A 52 20.93 4.56 -8.26
N ARG A 53 20.45 4.34 -9.48
CA ARG A 53 21.27 4.34 -10.70
C ARG A 53 21.80 5.74 -11.07
N GLN A 54 21.21 6.78 -10.51
CA GLN A 54 21.60 8.18 -10.69
C GLN A 54 22.51 8.69 -9.55
N GLY A 55 22.82 7.84 -8.56
CA GLY A 55 23.69 8.17 -7.42
C GLY A 55 22.95 8.50 -6.12
N LEU A 56 21.63 8.67 -6.15
CA LEU A 56 20.85 9.03 -4.96
C LEU A 56 20.69 7.83 -4.04
N VAL A 57 20.95 8.02 -2.74
CA VAL A 57 20.79 6.99 -1.71
C VAL A 57 19.54 7.28 -0.89
N ILE A 58 18.46 6.54 -1.17
CA ILE A 58 17.17 6.66 -0.47
C ILE A 58 16.88 5.37 0.29
N ASN A 59 16.95 5.44 1.62
CA ASN A 59 16.56 4.35 2.50
C ASN A 59 15.09 4.49 2.87
N PHE A 60 14.33 3.40 2.85
CA PHE A 60 12.92 3.40 3.23
C PHE A 60 12.56 2.13 3.98
N GLN A 61 11.83 2.27 5.09
CA GLN A 61 11.30 1.17 5.88
C GLN A 61 9.76 1.19 5.90
N GLY A 62 9.14 0.14 5.37
CA GLY A 62 7.71 -0.08 5.46
C GLY A 62 7.29 -0.59 6.84
N VAL A 63 6.85 0.30 7.72
CA VAL A 63 6.52 0.02 9.13
C VAL A 63 5.08 0.41 9.51
N GLY A 64 4.28 0.83 8.53
CA GLY A 64 2.94 1.38 8.75
C GLY A 64 2.97 2.89 9.00
N SER A 65 1.87 3.54 8.60
CA SER A 65 1.77 4.99 8.51
C SER A 65 1.85 5.68 9.88
N THR A 66 1.33 5.05 10.94
CA THR A 66 1.44 5.58 12.31
C THR A 66 2.86 5.48 12.85
N ALA A 67 3.56 4.37 12.62
CA ALA A 67 4.96 4.24 13.04
C ALA A 67 5.89 5.17 12.26
N GLY A 68 5.66 5.38 10.95
CA GLY A 68 6.43 6.34 10.16
C GLY A 68 6.28 7.78 10.66
N ARG A 69 5.05 8.20 10.99
CA ARG A 69 4.78 9.50 11.62
C ARG A 69 5.52 9.65 12.94
N ALA A 70 5.50 8.61 13.78
CA ALA A 70 6.27 8.58 15.03
C ALA A 70 7.78 8.72 14.81
N ALA A 71 8.34 7.93 13.89
CA ALA A 71 9.75 8.00 13.55
C ALA A 71 10.16 9.42 13.08
N TYR A 72 9.28 10.10 12.32
CA TYR A 72 9.53 11.47 11.88
C TYR A 72 9.56 12.46 13.05
N TYR A 73 8.51 12.56 13.87
CA TYR A 73 8.52 13.57 14.94
C TYR A 73 9.53 13.25 16.05
N GLN A 74 10.01 12.00 16.14
CA GLN A 74 11.07 11.58 17.06
C GLN A 74 12.49 11.80 16.51
N GLY A 75 12.66 12.33 15.28
CA GLY A 75 13.98 12.60 14.71
C GLY A 75 14.73 11.37 14.21
N GLN A 76 14.07 10.22 14.04
CA GLN A 76 14.70 8.95 13.66
C GLN A 76 14.90 8.79 12.16
N VAL A 77 14.08 9.48 11.36
CA VAL A 77 14.13 9.48 9.90
C VAL A 77 14.05 10.90 9.36
N ASP A 78 14.53 11.13 8.15
CA ASP A 78 14.52 12.43 7.48
C ASP A 78 13.13 12.78 6.93
N PHE A 79 12.39 11.80 6.42
CA PHE A 79 11.02 11.95 5.93
C PHE A 79 10.12 10.77 6.37
N ALA A 80 8.81 10.95 6.29
CA ALA A 80 7.87 9.85 6.47
C ALA A 80 6.85 9.77 5.35
N VAL A 81 6.26 8.59 5.15
CA VAL A 81 5.15 8.39 4.19
C VAL A 81 3.93 7.89 4.93
N SER A 82 2.76 8.48 4.68
CA SER A 82 1.53 8.19 5.40
C SER A 82 0.31 8.57 4.58
N GLU A 83 -0.81 7.88 4.77
CA GLU A 83 -2.12 8.22 4.19
C GLU A 83 -3.00 9.03 5.16
N ILE A 84 -2.50 9.23 6.38
CA ILE A 84 -3.13 9.98 7.46
C ILE A 84 -2.22 11.10 7.93
N PRO A 85 -2.74 12.31 8.20
CA PRO A 85 -1.95 13.37 8.80
C PRO A 85 -1.63 13.06 10.27
N PHE A 86 -0.81 13.87 10.92
CA PHE A 86 -0.61 13.83 12.38
C PHE A 86 -1.96 13.94 13.09
N GLN A 87 -2.19 13.09 14.09
CA GLN A 87 -3.46 13.05 14.81
C GLN A 87 -3.29 13.81 16.13
N ALA A 88 -4.15 14.79 16.37
CA ALA A 88 -4.20 15.51 17.65
C ALA A 88 -4.65 14.59 18.81
N ALA A 89 -5.35 13.51 18.48
CA ALA A 89 -5.76 12.47 19.42
C ALA A 89 -5.65 11.10 18.73
N LEU A 90 -4.41 10.62 18.56
CA LEU A 90 -4.18 9.23 18.14
C LEU A 90 -4.76 8.31 19.23
N ARG A 91 -5.68 7.42 18.85
CA ARG A 91 -6.30 6.49 19.79
C ARG A 91 -5.75 5.08 19.63
N ASP A 92 -5.61 4.37 20.74
CA ASP A 92 -5.37 2.93 20.74
C ASP A 92 -6.66 2.15 20.38
N ARG A 93 -6.58 0.82 20.32
CA ARG A 93 -7.75 -0.04 20.02
C ARG A 93 -8.84 0.00 21.08
N SER A 94 -8.51 0.40 22.30
CA SER A 94 -9.47 0.56 23.40
C SER A 94 -10.10 1.95 23.40
N GLY A 95 -9.72 2.82 22.45
CA GLY A 95 -10.25 4.17 22.32
C GLY A 95 -9.55 5.20 23.21
N ASN A 96 -8.51 4.82 23.96
CA ASN A 96 -7.76 5.76 24.78
C ASN A 96 -6.88 6.65 23.91
N VAL A 97 -6.72 7.92 24.28
CA VAL A 97 -5.75 8.79 23.59
C VAL A 97 -4.34 8.32 23.95
N ALA A 98 -3.63 7.79 22.95
CA ALA A 98 -2.28 7.28 23.05
C ALA A 98 -1.23 8.38 22.83
N ALA A 99 -1.51 9.33 21.94
CA ALA A 99 -0.61 10.46 21.66
C ALA A 99 -1.35 11.66 21.05
N ASP A 100 -0.81 12.86 21.29
CA ASP A 100 -1.01 14.02 20.44
C ASP A 100 0.22 14.18 19.55
N GLU A 101 0.09 13.71 18.31
CA GLU A 101 1.18 13.75 17.34
C GLU A 101 1.36 15.15 16.75
N THR A 102 0.32 16.00 16.79
CA THR A 102 0.41 17.39 16.32
C THR A 102 1.28 18.22 17.27
N ALA A 103 1.08 18.05 18.58
CA ALA A 103 1.95 18.63 19.59
C ALA A 103 3.37 18.06 19.49
N SER A 104 3.51 16.74 19.30
CA SER A 104 4.82 16.10 19.20
C SER A 104 5.61 16.58 17.97
N ALA A 105 4.94 16.75 16.82
CA ALA A 105 5.55 17.22 15.59
C ALA A 105 5.85 18.73 15.57
N SER A 106 5.33 19.51 16.53
CA SER A 106 5.55 20.97 16.58
C SER A 106 7.02 21.37 16.72
N SER A 107 7.86 20.50 17.28
CA SER A 107 9.30 20.70 17.44
C SER A 107 10.10 20.48 16.14
N ARG A 108 9.47 19.90 15.11
CA ARG A 108 10.10 19.58 13.83
C ARG A 108 9.20 20.02 12.66
N PRO A 109 9.30 21.31 12.26
CA PRO A 109 8.49 21.88 11.18
C PRO A 109 8.48 21.02 9.92
N TYR A 110 7.31 20.85 9.33
CA TYR A 110 7.08 19.93 8.21
C TYR A 110 6.09 20.47 7.20
N ALA A 111 6.04 19.83 6.03
CA ALA A 111 4.96 19.98 5.06
C ALA A 111 4.45 18.59 4.64
N TYR A 112 3.14 18.49 4.39
CA TYR A 112 2.57 17.36 3.66
C TYR A 112 2.68 17.61 2.16
N MET A 113 2.94 16.55 1.40
CA MET A 113 2.90 16.57 -0.06
C MET A 113 2.38 15.26 -0.63
N PRO A 114 1.55 15.26 -1.69
CA PRO A 114 1.10 14.04 -2.34
C PRO A 114 2.27 13.34 -3.04
N ILE A 115 2.29 12.01 -3.06
CA ILE A 115 3.33 11.24 -3.79
C ILE A 115 2.77 10.34 -4.89
N VAL A 116 1.70 9.61 -4.60
CA VAL A 116 1.07 8.66 -5.53
C VAL A 116 -0.41 8.52 -5.19
N ALA A 117 -1.23 8.25 -6.21
CA ALA A 117 -2.63 7.91 -6.07
C ALA A 117 -2.84 6.39 -6.16
N GLY A 118 -3.88 5.88 -5.55
CA GLY A 118 -4.19 4.45 -5.56
C GLY A 118 -5.60 4.14 -5.11
N GLY A 119 -6.03 2.91 -5.37
CA GLY A 119 -7.30 2.39 -4.90
C GLY A 119 -7.06 1.39 -3.76
N THR A 120 -7.67 1.62 -2.60
CA THR A 120 -7.75 0.57 -1.58
C THR A 120 -8.68 -0.52 -2.11
N ALA A 121 -8.09 -1.65 -2.46
CA ALA A 121 -8.70 -2.77 -3.14
C ALA A 121 -9.09 -3.88 -2.15
N PHE A 122 -10.14 -4.61 -2.50
CA PHE A 122 -10.64 -5.71 -1.69
C PHE A 122 -10.19 -7.05 -2.26
N MET A 123 -8.94 -7.44 -1.96
CA MET A 123 -8.37 -8.70 -2.41
C MET A 123 -9.05 -9.87 -1.70
N TYR A 124 -9.42 -10.90 -2.46
CA TYR A 124 -10.15 -12.05 -1.90
C TYR A 124 -9.71 -13.39 -2.50
N ASN A 125 -9.94 -14.46 -1.74
CA ASN A 125 -9.73 -15.84 -2.14
C ASN A 125 -11.03 -16.63 -1.99
N LEU A 126 -11.75 -16.79 -3.09
CA LEU A 126 -13.05 -17.44 -3.09
C LEU A 126 -13.19 -18.33 -4.32
N LYS A 127 -13.76 -19.53 -4.11
CA LYS A 127 -14.12 -20.45 -5.18
C LYS A 127 -15.60 -20.80 -5.11
N ALA A 128 -16.18 -21.09 -6.26
CA ALA A 128 -17.46 -21.78 -6.38
C ALA A 128 -17.29 -22.94 -7.36
N ASN A 129 -17.78 -24.12 -7.00
CA ASN A 129 -17.66 -25.34 -7.81
C ASN A 129 -16.21 -25.64 -8.26
N GLY A 130 -15.24 -25.41 -7.36
CA GLY A 130 -13.81 -25.63 -7.62
C GLY A 130 -13.13 -24.55 -8.48
N GLN A 131 -13.86 -23.56 -9.00
CA GLN A 131 -13.30 -22.48 -9.81
C GLN A 131 -13.18 -21.18 -9.00
N LYS A 132 -12.07 -20.45 -9.18
CA LYS A 132 -11.85 -19.15 -8.55
C LYS A 132 -12.86 -18.13 -9.09
N ILE A 133 -13.54 -17.42 -8.20
CA ILE A 133 -14.36 -16.25 -8.57
C ILE A 133 -13.42 -15.07 -8.81
N THR A 134 -13.55 -14.37 -9.93
CA THR A 134 -12.62 -13.27 -10.32
C THR A 134 -13.30 -11.93 -10.57
N ASP A 135 -14.61 -11.85 -10.42
CA ASP A 135 -15.46 -10.72 -10.78
C ASP A 135 -16.50 -10.43 -9.68
N LEU A 136 -16.13 -10.68 -8.42
CA LEU A 136 -16.98 -10.39 -7.27
C LEU A 136 -17.36 -8.90 -7.24
N GLN A 137 -18.63 -8.62 -7.03
CA GLN A 137 -19.19 -7.28 -6.90
C GLN A 137 -19.67 -7.06 -5.46
N LEU A 138 -19.31 -5.93 -4.85
CA LEU A 138 -19.74 -5.59 -3.48
C LEU A 138 -20.14 -4.11 -3.40
N SER A 139 -21.32 -3.85 -2.83
CA SER A 139 -21.73 -2.49 -2.48
C SER A 139 -21.01 -2.02 -1.21
N PRO A 140 -20.91 -0.70 -0.96
CA PRO A 140 -20.34 -0.16 0.28
C PRO A 140 -21.02 -0.73 1.53
N THR A 141 -22.35 -0.91 1.50
CA THR A 141 -23.11 -1.52 2.60
C THR A 141 -22.74 -2.98 2.81
N THR A 142 -22.60 -3.78 1.74
CA THR A 142 -22.18 -5.19 1.85
C THR A 142 -20.74 -5.30 2.37
N LEU A 143 -19.83 -4.46 1.87
CA LEU A 143 -18.46 -4.36 2.39
C LEU A 143 -18.44 -4.02 3.89
N GLY A 144 -19.22 -3.02 4.29
CA GLY A 144 -19.37 -2.63 5.68
C GLY A 144 -19.82 -3.81 6.56
N LYS A 145 -20.83 -4.57 6.12
CA LYS A 145 -21.34 -5.74 6.83
C LYS A 145 -20.36 -6.90 6.91
N ILE A 146 -19.53 -7.11 5.88
CA ILE A 146 -18.45 -8.11 5.90
C ILE A 146 -17.40 -7.73 6.95
N PHE A 147 -16.91 -6.48 6.88
CA PHE A 147 -15.86 -5.99 7.77
C PHE A 147 -16.36 -5.53 9.14
N SER A 148 -17.67 -5.64 9.39
CA SER A 148 -18.29 -5.54 10.71
C SER A 148 -18.72 -6.89 11.28
N GLY A 149 -18.40 -8.01 10.61
CA GLY A 149 -18.76 -9.36 11.05
C GLY A 149 -20.27 -9.66 11.03
N GLN A 150 -21.11 -8.75 10.54
CA GLN A 150 -22.57 -8.94 10.42
C GLN A 150 -22.92 -9.96 9.33
N ILE A 151 -22.07 -10.11 8.31
CA ILE A 151 -22.17 -11.16 7.29
C ILE A 151 -20.98 -12.11 7.44
N ASN A 152 -21.26 -13.41 7.61
CA ASN A 152 -20.25 -14.44 7.87
C ASN A 152 -20.23 -15.58 6.84
N LEU A 153 -21.13 -15.58 5.85
CA LEU A 153 -21.18 -16.55 4.75
C LEU A 153 -21.25 -15.84 3.41
N TRP A 154 -20.56 -16.37 2.41
CA TRP A 154 -20.50 -15.80 1.06
C TRP A 154 -21.83 -15.86 0.29
N ASN A 155 -22.77 -16.72 0.69
CA ASN A 155 -24.12 -16.82 0.12
C ASN A 155 -25.16 -15.99 0.87
N ASP A 156 -24.75 -15.05 1.71
CA ASP A 156 -25.65 -14.11 2.37
C ASP A 156 -26.51 -13.35 1.33
N PRO A 157 -27.81 -13.09 1.60
CA PRO A 157 -28.70 -12.41 0.67
C PRO A 157 -28.18 -11.06 0.16
N ALA A 158 -27.43 -10.29 0.96
CA ALA A 158 -26.86 -9.02 0.50
C ALA A 158 -25.75 -9.23 -0.54
N ILE A 159 -24.90 -10.25 -0.38
CA ILE A 159 -23.87 -10.60 -1.36
C ILE A 159 -24.50 -11.15 -2.63
N VAL A 160 -25.53 -12.00 -2.50
CA VAL A 160 -26.28 -12.53 -3.64
C VAL A 160 -26.98 -11.40 -4.42
N ALA A 161 -27.54 -10.40 -3.73
CA ALA A 161 -28.15 -9.25 -4.38
C ALA A 161 -27.15 -8.40 -5.18
N ASP A 162 -25.90 -8.30 -4.72
CA ASP A 162 -24.82 -7.64 -5.45
C ASP A 162 -24.28 -8.51 -6.62
N ASN A 163 -24.56 -9.82 -6.65
CA ASN A 163 -24.04 -10.77 -7.64
C ASN A 163 -25.15 -11.67 -8.24
N PRO A 164 -26.24 -11.12 -8.81
CA PRO A 164 -27.40 -11.91 -9.26
C PRO A 164 -27.08 -12.92 -10.36
N GLN A 165 -25.99 -12.72 -11.09
CA GLN A 165 -25.50 -13.60 -12.15
C GLN A 165 -24.75 -14.84 -11.62
N ARG A 166 -24.58 -15.00 -10.29
CA ARG A 166 -23.77 -16.08 -9.69
C ARG A 166 -24.50 -16.82 -8.59
N VAL A 167 -24.26 -18.13 -8.54
CA VAL A 167 -24.56 -18.92 -7.35
C VAL A 167 -23.39 -18.76 -6.38
N MET A 168 -23.64 -18.10 -5.27
CA MET A 168 -22.62 -17.84 -4.25
C MET A 168 -22.43 -19.07 -3.34
N PRO A 169 -21.19 -19.43 -2.98
CA PRO A 169 -20.92 -20.60 -2.13
C PRO A 169 -21.27 -20.31 -0.67
N ALA A 170 -21.68 -21.34 0.09
CA ALA A 170 -21.88 -21.24 1.54
C ALA A 170 -20.56 -21.26 2.34
N THR A 171 -19.48 -20.75 1.76
CA THR A 171 -18.17 -20.68 2.39
C THR A 171 -18.16 -19.60 3.47
N ARG A 172 -17.56 -19.90 4.63
CA ARG A 172 -17.38 -18.91 5.70
C ARG A 172 -16.47 -17.76 5.24
N ILE A 173 -16.90 -16.53 5.49
CA ILE A 173 -16.09 -15.34 5.24
C ILE A 173 -15.03 -15.22 6.34
N LYS A 174 -13.79 -14.92 5.94
CA LYS A 174 -12.68 -14.62 6.85
C LYS A 174 -12.17 -13.20 6.56
N PRO A 175 -12.74 -12.15 7.18
CA PRO A 175 -12.21 -10.81 7.01
C PRO A 175 -10.81 -10.73 7.62
N VAL A 176 -9.86 -10.16 6.89
CA VAL A 176 -8.48 -9.99 7.32
C VAL A 176 -8.19 -8.51 7.47
N ILE A 177 -7.89 -8.09 8.70
CA ILE A 177 -7.65 -6.70 9.07
C ILE A 177 -6.18 -6.46 9.38
N ARG A 178 -5.77 -5.19 9.43
CA ARG A 178 -4.40 -4.80 9.79
C ARG A 178 -4.21 -4.80 11.32
N SER A 179 -3.15 -5.46 11.76
CA SER A 179 -2.76 -5.51 13.18
C SER A 179 -1.95 -4.28 13.64
N ASP A 180 -1.39 -3.51 12.70
CA ASP A 180 -0.58 -2.32 12.94
C ASP A 180 -1.32 -1.01 12.62
N GLY A 181 -0.75 0.12 13.05
CA GLY A 181 -1.27 1.46 12.75
C GLY A 181 -1.13 1.81 11.27
N SER A 182 -2.18 1.55 10.52
CA SER A 182 -2.20 1.52 9.06
C SER A 182 -2.97 2.69 8.46
N GLY A 183 -2.36 3.38 7.49
CA GLY A 183 -3.06 4.34 6.66
C GLY A 183 -4.14 3.69 5.79
N THR A 184 -3.96 2.45 5.34
CA THR A 184 -5.01 1.70 4.63
C THR A 184 -6.24 1.49 5.51
N SER A 185 -6.05 1.14 6.79
CA SER A 185 -7.17 1.03 7.75
C SER A 185 -7.87 2.37 7.93
N ALA A 186 -7.12 3.47 8.02
CA ALA A 186 -7.72 4.79 8.17
C ALA A 186 -8.52 5.21 6.94
N GLN A 187 -8.01 4.95 5.73
CA GLN A 187 -8.75 5.20 4.50
C GLN A 187 -10.04 4.37 4.43
N PHE A 188 -9.95 3.08 4.75
CA PHE A 188 -11.10 2.19 4.71
C PHE A 188 -12.15 2.55 5.77
N THR A 189 -11.73 2.83 7.00
CA THR A 189 -12.66 3.24 8.07
C THR A 189 -13.29 4.60 7.79
N ALA A 190 -12.58 5.54 7.17
CA ALA A 190 -13.15 6.81 6.70
C ALA A 190 -14.20 6.59 5.59
N PHE A 191 -13.92 5.69 4.66
CA PHE A 191 -14.88 5.27 3.65
C PHE A 191 -16.13 4.62 4.27
N LEU A 192 -15.97 3.70 5.22
CA LEU A 192 -17.09 3.08 5.93
C LEU A 192 -17.91 4.10 6.73
N ALA A 193 -17.27 5.00 7.47
CA ALA A 193 -17.95 6.05 8.22
C ALA A 193 -18.80 6.95 7.30
N SER A 194 -18.38 7.14 6.05
CA SER A 194 -19.10 7.95 5.07
C SER A 194 -20.17 7.17 4.30
N GLN A 195 -19.87 5.96 3.83
CA GLN A 195 -20.67 5.23 2.84
C GLN A 195 -21.42 4.02 3.43
N ALA A 196 -21.06 3.58 4.63
CA ALA A 196 -21.72 2.51 5.38
C ALA A 196 -21.77 2.83 6.89
N PRO A 197 -22.32 3.99 7.29
CA PRO A 197 -22.25 4.48 8.67
C PRO A 197 -22.88 3.52 9.68
N ASP A 198 -23.92 2.78 9.32
CA ASP A 198 -24.55 1.79 10.20
C ASP A 198 -23.60 0.64 10.56
N SER A 199 -22.85 0.12 9.58
CA SER A 199 -21.84 -0.91 9.82
C SER A 199 -20.64 -0.38 10.58
N TRP A 200 -20.23 0.86 10.31
CA TRP A 200 -19.16 1.50 11.08
C TRP A 200 -19.57 1.69 12.56
N ASN A 201 -20.78 2.19 12.78
CA ASN A 201 -21.36 2.33 14.12
C ASN A 201 -21.45 0.99 14.85
N TYR A 202 -21.83 -0.08 14.13
CA TYR A 202 -21.86 -1.43 14.69
C TYR A 202 -20.46 -1.84 15.18
N VAL A 203 -19.41 -1.67 14.36
CA VAL A 203 -18.02 -1.98 14.76
C VAL A 203 -17.61 -1.18 16.01
N CYS A 204 -17.86 0.13 16.03
CA CYS A 204 -17.54 0.96 17.19
C CYS A 204 -18.23 0.47 18.47
N GLN A 205 -19.50 0.09 18.38
CA GLN A 205 -20.26 -0.43 19.52
C GLN A 205 -19.71 -1.78 20.00
N GLN A 206 -19.44 -2.71 19.09
CA GLN A 206 -18.87 -4.03 19.44
C GLN A 206 -17.48 -3.90 20.08
N ALA A 207 -16.68 -2.92 19.64
CA ALA A 207 -15.37 -2.63 20.18
C ALA A 207 -15.40 -1.75 21.46
N ASN A 208 -16.59 -1.44 22.00
CA ASN A 208 -16.76 -0.56 23.17
C ASN A 208 -16.17 0.86 22.99
N LEU A 209 -16.17 1.37 21.75
CA LEU A 209 -15.68 2.71 21.40
C LEU A 209 -16.79 3.78 21.37
N GLY A 210 -18.02 3.40 21.74
CA GLY A 210 -19.21 4.22 21.65
C GLY A 210 -19.87 4.18 20.26
N SER A 211 -20.79 5.11 20.01
CA SER A 211 -21.41 5.27 18.68
C SER A 211 -20.67 6.29 17.85
N GLY A 212 -20.46 6.00 16.55
CA GLY A 212 -19.81 6.94 15.63
C GLY A 212 -18.35 7.26 15.97
N CYS A 213 -17.57 6.28 16.43
CA CYS A 213 -16.15 6.48 16.69
C CYS A 213 -15.42 7.03 15.45
N ALA A 214 -14.41 7.87 15.64
CA ALA A 214 -13.71 8.50 14.52
C ALA A 214 -12.98 7.44 13.65
N PRO A 215 -12.85 7.67 12.33
CA PRO A 215 -11.99 6.85 11.48
C PRO A 215 -10.58 6.70 12.09
N THR A 216 -9.99 5.51 11.96
CA THR A 216 -8.79 5.14 12.74
C THR A 216 -7.81 4.31 11.94
N SER A 217 -6.52 4.49 12.24
CA SER A 217 -5.42 3.68 11.69
C SER A 217 -5.33 2.28 12.29
N LEU A 218 -5.87 2.11 13.50
CA LEU A 218 -5.93 0.83 14.20
C LEU A 218 -7.36 0.31 14.07
N TYR A 219 -7.57 -0.62 13.13
CA TYR A 219 -8.90 -1.17 12.90
C TYR A 219 -9.42 -1.82 14.20
N PRO A 220 -10.64 -1.49 14.66
CA PRO A 220 -11.17 -2.07 15.87
C PRO A 220 -11.38 -3.57 15.72
N ASP A 221 -10.89 -4.33 16.69
CA ASP A 221 -11.15 -5.76 16.81
C ASP A 221 -11.93 -6.01 18.10
N TYR A 222 -12.76 -7.04 18.10
CA TYR A 222 -13.63 -7.39 19.23
C TYR A 222 -13.89 -8.90 19.27
N PRO A 223 -14.23 -9.46 20.44
CA PRO A 223 -14.48 -10.89 20.57
C PRO A 223 -15.52 -11.41 19.57
N ASN A 224 -15.22 -12.54 18.94
CA ASN A 224 -16.08 -13.20 17.97
C ASN A 224 -16.33 -12.42 16.66
N SER A 225 -15.56 -11.37 16.37
CA SER A 225 -15.57 -10.67 15.08
C SER A 225 -15.33 -11.60 13.89
N GLY A 226 -14.58 -12.69 14.12
CA GLY A 226 -14.12 -13.60 13.07
C GLY A 226 -12.98 -13.01 12.25
N PHE A 227 -12.40 -11.89 12.68
CA PHE A 227 -11.31 -11.23 11.99
C PHE A 227 -9.99 -11.97 12.20
N ALA A 228 -9.21 -12.08 11.12
CA ALA A 228 -7.79 -12.42 11.20
C ALA A 228 -6.97 -11.13 11.15
N ALA A 229 -6.20 -10.84 12.19
CA ALA A 229 -5.32 -9.68 12.20
C ALA A 229 -3.93 -10.07 11.66
N GLN A 230 -3.43 -9.34 10.67
CA GLN A 230 -2.09 -9.53 10.12
C GLN A 230 -1.35 -8.19 10.01
N GLN A 231 -0.03 -8.24 10.12
CA GLN A 231 0.79 -7.04 10.11
C GLN A 231 1.11 -6.64 8.67
N TYR A 232 1.02 -5.34 8.38
CA TYR A 232 1.41 -4.75 7.10
C TYR A 232 0.62 -5.24 5.89
N SER A 233 0.82 -4.59 4.74
CA SER A 233 0.14 -4.96 3.49
C SER A 233 0.53 -6.37 3.02
N ASP A 234 1.80 -6.75 3.16
CA ASP A 234 2.25 -8.10 2.81
C ASP A 234 1.62 -9.18 3.69
N GLY A 235 1.52 -8.97 5.00
CA GLY A 235 0.95 -9.97 5.91
C GLY A 235 -0.51 -10.24 5.61
N VAL A 236 -1.33 -9.21 5.42
CA VAL A 236 -2.75 -9.39 5.07
C VAL A 236 -2.91 -10.01 3.67
N ALA A 237 -2.10 -9.59 2.69
CA ALA A 237 -2.18 -10.11 1.32
C ALA A 237 -1.70 -11.56 1.22
N ASN A 238 -0.61 -11.93 1.91
CA ASN A 238 -0.12 -13.29 1.98
C ASN A 238 -1.12 -14.22 2.68
N TYR A 239 -1.78 -13.73 3.74
CA TYR A 239 -2.82 -14.50 4.41
C TYR A 239 -3.97 -14.81 3.44
N VAL A 240 -4.48 -13.82 2.70
CA VAL A 240 -5.54 -14.06 1.70
C VAL A 240 -5.06 -15.00 0.59
N ALA A 241 -3.83 -14.83 0.11
CA ALA A 241 -3.28 -15.63 -0.97
C ALA A 241 -3.02 -17.11 -0.61
N ALA A 242 -2.93 -17.43 0.69
CA ALA A 242 -2.64 -18.78 1.14
C ALA A 242 -3.75 -19.78 0.70
N PRO A 243 -3.40 -20.95 0.15
CA PRO A 243 -4.38 -21.92 -0.36
C PRO A 243 -5.40 -22.40 0.67
N TYR A 244 -5.03 -22.47 1.94
CA TYR A 244 -5.89 -22.90 3.06
C TYR A 244 -6.81 -21.78 3.59
N ASN A 245 -6.68 -20.56 3.08
CA ASN A 245 -7.49 -19.40 3.46
C ASN A 245 -8.58 -19.10 2.43
N GLU A 246 -9.16 -20.13 1.83
CA GLU A 246 -10.40 -19.97 1.08
C GLU A 246 -11.49 -19.34 1.97
N GLY A 247 -12.23 -18.41 1.39
CA GLY A 247 -13.21 -17.55 2.05
C GLY A 247 -12.65 -16.21 2.55
N ALA A 248 -11.33 -15.99 2.47
CA ALA A 248 -10.71 -14.77 2.99
C ALA A 248 -10.88 -13.55 2.08
N ILE A 249 -10.98 -12.38 2.71
CA ILE A 249 -11.04 -11.07 2.06
C ILE A 249 -10.32 -10.03 2.93
N THR A 250 -9.55 -9.14 2.31
CA THR A 250 -8.84 -8.05 2.99
C THR A 250 -9.00 -6.73 2.26
N TYR A 251 -8.53 -5.64 2.85
CA TYR A 251 -8.33 -4.34 2.22
C TYR A 251 -6.83 -4.04 2.12
N VAL A 252 -6.34 -3.79 0.91
CA VAL A 252 -4.92 -3.56 0.60
C VAL A 252 -4.79 -2.50 -0.49
N GLU A 253 -3.59 -1.94 -0.67
CA GLU A 253 -3.31 -1.23 -1.93
C GLU A 253 -3.38 -2.23 -3.10
N TYR A 254 -3.91 -1.81 -4.26
CA TYR A 254 -4.17 -2.69 -5.40
C TYR A 254 -2.92 -3.41 -5.93
N GLY A 255 -1.76 -2.75 -5.91
CA GLY A 255 -0.47 -3.34 -6.27
C GLY A 255 -0.17 -4.66 -5.54
N TYR A 256 -0.51 -4.78 -4.25
CA TYR A 256 -0.30 -6.02 -3.50
C TYR A 256 -1.11 -7.21 -4.03
N ALA A 257 -2.34 -6.97 -4.49
CA ALA A 257 -3.17 -7.99 -5.11
C ALA A 257 -2.66 -8.36 -6.51
N LYS A 258 -2.21 -7.34 -7.26
CA LYS A 258 -1.65 -7.48 -8.60
C LYS A 258 -0.36 -8.31 -8.61
N GLU A 259 0.58 -8.03 -7.72
CA GLU A 259 1.83 -8.80 -7.56
C GLU A 259 1.58 -10.29 -7.29
N ARG A 260 0.49 -10.61 -6.59
CA ARG A 260 0.11 -11.99 -6.23
C ARG A 260 -0.77 -12.67 -7.26
N GLY A 261 -1.27 -11.94 -8.28
CA GLY A 261 -2.22 -12.48 -9.25
C GLY A 261 -3.56 -12.89 -8.62
N PHE A 262 -4.02 -12.15 -7.59
CA PHE A 262 -5.31 -12.39 -6.95
C PHE A 262 -6.37 -11.38 -7.39
N PRO A 263 -7.63 -11.80 -7.51
CA PRO A 263 -8.72 -10.91 -7.86
C PRO A 263 -9.04 -9.95 -6.72
N VAL A 264 -9.62 -8.83 -7.08
CA VAL A 264 -10.14 -7.81 -6.16
C VAL A 264 -11.60 -7.54 -6.50
N ALA A 265 -12.43 -7.23 -5.50
CA ALA A 265 -13.84 -6.98 -5.72
C ALA A 265 -14.06 -5.66 -6.47
N SER A 266 -15.03 -5.63 -7.38
CA SER A 266 -15.56 -4.38 -7.93
C SER A 266 -16.44 -3.73 -6.88
N VAL A 267 -16.32 -2.42 -6.68
CA VAL A 267 -17.07 -1.68 -5.65
C VAL A 267 -18.12 -0.80 -6.30
N LYS A 268 -19.37 -0.87 -5.83
CA LYS A 268 -20.45 -0.01 -6.32
C LYS A 268 -20.16 1.45 -5.97
N ASN A 269 -20.11 2.32 -6.96
CA ASN A 269 -19.92 3.75 -6.80
C ASN A 269 -21.26 4.51 -6.70
N ALA A 270 -21.19 5.83 -6.57
CA ALA A 270 -22.36 6.70 -6.43
C ALA A 270 -23.26 6.72 -7.67
N SER A 271 -22.74 6.35 -8.85
CA SER A 271 -23.55 6.19 -10.07
C SER A 271 -24.27 4.84 -10.14
N GLY A 272 -24.07 3.96 -9.15
CA GLY A 272 -24.61 2.60 -9.11
C GLY A 272 -23.81 1.57 -9.93
N VAL A 273 -22.66 1.94 -10.49
CA VAL A 273 -21.79 1.07 -11.28
C VAL A 273 -20.72 0.44 -10.41
N PHE A 274 -20.41 -0.84 -10.64
CA PHE A 274 -19.34 -1.53 -9.95
C PHE A 274 -18.01 -1.30 -10.67
N ALA A 275 -17.11 -0.52 -10.03
CA ALA A 275 -15.82 -0.15 -10.59
C ALA A 275 -14.67 -0.91 -9.92
N GLN A 276 -13.62 -1.18 -10.68
CA GLN A 276 -12.35 -1.77 -10.22
C GLN A 276 -11.32 -0.67 -9.89
N PRO A 277 -10.30 -0.92 -9.05
CA PRO A 277 -9.27 0.06 -8.67
C PRO A 277 -8.21 0.27 -9.76
N SER A 278 -8.63 0.34 -11.04
CA SER A 278 -7.72 0.60 -12.15
C SER A 278 -7.20 2.04 -12.08
N ALA A 279 -6.02 2.28 -12.66
CA ALA A 279 -5.38 3.60 -12.63
C ALA A 279 -6.29 4.71 -13.18
N ILE A 280 -7.05 4.43 -14.24
CA ILE A 280 -8.01 5.39 -14.82
C ILE A 280 -9.19 5.65 -13.87
N ASN A 281 -9.77 4.61 -13.27
CA ASN A 281 -10.91 4.74 -12.37
C ASN A 281 -10.55 5.51 -11.09
N VAL A 282 -9.35 5.29 -10.58
CA VAL A 282 -8.78 6.03 -9.44
C VAL A 282 -8.53 7.49 -9.81
N THR A 283 -7.91 7.75 -10.96
CA THR A 283 -7.65 9.13 -11.43
C THR A 283 -8.94 9.91 -11.64
N VAL A 284 -9.97 9.28 -12.22
CA VAL A 284 -11.31 9.87 -12.39
C VAL A 284 -11.95 10.17 -11.04
N ALA A 285 -11.89 9.23 -10.10
CA ALA A 285 -12.44 9.44 -8.77
C ALA A 285 -11.78 10.64 -8.06
N LEU A 286 -10.46 10.77 -8.18
CA LEU A 286 -9.67 11.85 -7.57
C LEU A 286 -9.93 13.25 -8.17
N LEU A 287 -10.67 13.37 -9.27
CA LEU A 287 -11.19 14.69 -9.69
C LEU A 287 -12.16 15.29 -8.66
N GLY A 288 -12.73 14.46 -7.78
CA GLY A 288 -13.55 14.88 -6.64
C GLY A 288 -12.75 15.20 -5.37
N ALA A 289 -11.43 15.03 -5.37
CA ALA A 289 -10.57 15.31 -4.22
C ALA A 289 -10.28 16.81 -4.09
N ARG A 290 -10.10 17.28 -2.85
CA ARG A 290 -9.57 18.62 -2.57
C ARG A 290 -8.37 18.53 -1.62
N ILE A 291 -7.48 19.50 -1.72
CA ILE A 291 -6.36 19.69 -0.79
C ILE A 291 -6.71 20.87 0.13
N ASN A 292 -6.56 20.71 1.44
CA ASN A 292 -6.63 21.79 2.41
C ASN A 292 -5.35 22.64 2.38
N ASP A 293 -5.39 23.86 2.93
CA ASP A 293 -4.22 24.75 2.96
C ASP A 293 -3.01 24.16 3.73
N ASP A 294 -3.27 23.25 4.67
CA ASP A 294 -2.24 22.50 5.40
C ASP A 294 -1.65 21.31 4.62
N GLY A 295 -2.17 21.04 3.42
CA GLY A 295 -1.75 19.93 2.55
C GLY A 295 -2.48 18.62 2.76
N THR A 296 -3.41 18.56 3.71
CA THR A 296 -4.22 17.35 3.96
C THR A 296 -5.34 17.19 2.94
N GLN A 297 -5.79 15.95 2.75
CA GLN A 297 -6.75 15.54 1.72
C GLN A 297 -8.19 15.55 2.23
N VAL A 298 -9.10 15.96 1.35
CA VAL A 298 -10.55 15.88 1.54
C VAL A 298 -11.14 14.97 0.46
N LEU A 299 -11.62 13.80 0.86
CA LEU A 299 -12.06 12.73 -0.06
C LEU A 299 -13.59 12.56 -0.14
N GLY A 300 -14.39 13.39 0.54
CA GLY A 300 -15.85 13.25 0.50
C GLY A 300 -16.42 13.28 -0.92
N GLY A 301 -15.86 14.14 -1.79
CA GLY A 301 -16.21 14.21 -3.22
C GLY A 301 -15.67 13.04 -4.05
N VAL A 302 -14.67 12.30 -3.55
CA VAL A 302 -14.16 11.07 -4.18
C VAL A 302 -15.11 9.90 -3.92
N TYR A 303 -15.56 9.75 -2.67
CA TYR A 303 -16.50 8.69 -2.27
C TYR A 303 -17.85 8.81 -2.97
N THR A 304 -18.27 10.04 -3.25
CA THR A 304 -19.57 10.38 -3.85
C THR A 304 -19.47 10.83 -5.31
N ASN A 305 -18.33 10.59 -5.97
CA ASN A 305 -18.12 11.02 -7.35
C ASN A 305 -19.16 10.36 -8.29
N PRO A 306 -19.97 11.13 -9.04
CA PRO A 306 -21.06 10.59 -9.85
C PRO A 306 -20.60 10.02 -11.20
N ASP A 307 -19.31 10.16 -11.57
CA ASP A 307 -18.78 9.54 -12.79
C ASP A 307 -18.80 8.02 -12.66
N ALA A 308 -19.41 7.34 -13.64
CA ALA A 308 -19.56 5.88 -13.64
C ALA A 308 -18.24 5.10 -13.60
N ARG A 309 -17.13 5.73 -13.97
CA ARG A 309 -15.79 5.14 -13.93
C ARG A 309 -15.12 5.33 -12.57
N ALA A 310 -15.64 6.16 -11.69
CA ALA A 310 -15.00 6.45 -10.41
C ALA A 310 -14.92 5.18 -9.53
N TYR A 311 -13.71 4.84 -9.09
CA TYR A 311 -13.53 3.86 -8.01
C TYR A 311 -13.70 4.56 -6.65
N PRO A 312 -14.66 4.16 -5.80
CA PRO A 312 -15.07 4.98 -4.67
C PRO A 312 -14.13 4.91 -3.46
N VAL A 313 -13.20 3.94 -3.39
CA VAL A 313 -12.18 3.83 -2.32
C VAL A 313 -10.82 4.30 -2.83
N SER A 314 -10.82 5.42 -3.54
CA SER A 314 -9.61 6.06 -4.09
C SER A 314 -9.05 7.12 -3.15
N SER A 315 -7.74 7.29 -3.17
CA SER A 315 -7.01 8.20 -2.30
C SER A 315 -5.64 8.53 -2.88
N TYR A 316 -4.94 9.47 -2.25
CA TYR A 316 -3.50 9.63 -2.44
C TYR A 316 -2.77 9.59 -1.10
N SER A 317 -1.50 9.18 -1.14
CA SER A 317 -0.62 9.18 0.04
C SER A 317 0.16 10.49 0.16
N TYR A 318 0.56 10.81 1.39
CA TYR A 318 1.43 11.94 1.71
C TYR A 318 2.87 11.48 1.98
N MET A 319 3.82 12.30 1.57
CA MET A 319 5.13 12.39 2.19
C MET A 319 5.15 13.58 3.14
N ILE A 320 5.73 13.36 4.31
CA ILE A 320 5.98 14.35 5.36
C ILE A 320 7.45 14.72 5.24
N VAL A 321 7.70 15.97 4.84
CA VAL A 321 9.05 16.48 4.56
C VAL A 321 9.41 17.60 5.54
N PRO A 322 10.68 17.72 5.94
CA PRO A 322 11.13 18.79 6.82
C PRO A 322 11.16 20.13 6.10
N THR A 323 10.82 21.20 6.83
CA THR A 323 10.87 22.59 6.31
C THR A 323 11.93 23.45 7.01
N THR A 324 12.69 22.84 7.92
CA THR A 324 13.81 23.46 8.64
C THR A 324 14.94 22.44 8.81
N GLU A 325 16.17 22.91 8.90
CA GLU A 325 17.31 22.05 9.25
C GLU A 325 17.26 21.71 10.74
N ALA A 326 17.50 20.45 11.06
CA ALA A 326 17.61 19.94 12.42
C ALA A 326 18.29 18.58 12.36
N SER A 327 19.40 18.41 13.07
CA SER A 327 20.16 17.16 13.09
C SER A 327 19.22 15.95 13.34
N PRO A 328 19.29 14.89 12.51
CA PRO A 328 20.33 14.62 11.50
C PRO A 328 20.07 15.21 10.11
N PHE A 329 18.99 15.96 9.91
CA PHE A 329 18.62 16.58 8.64
C PHE A 329 19.38 17.91 8.40
N ASN A 330 19.89 18.10 7.19
CA ASN A 330 20.63 19.28 6.76
C ASN A 330 20.37 19.57 5.27
N ALA A 331 20.89 20.70 4.77
CA ALA A 331 20.73 21.11 3.38
C ALA A 331 21.18 20.05 2.34
N ASP A 332 22.27 19.32 2.59
CA ASP A 332 22.76 18.28 1.66
C ASP A 332 21.76 17.13 1.53
N LYS A 333 21.17 16.68 2.65
CA LYS A 333 20.07 15.71 2.62
C LYS A 333 18.84 16.27 1.93
N GLY A 334 18.56 17.56 2.07
CA GLY A 334 17.45 18.20 1.37
C GLY A 334 17.63 18.29 -0.14
N ALA A 335 18.87 18.44 -0.62
CA ALA A 335 19.19 18.35 -2.04
C ALA A 335 18.88 16.94 -2.59
N THR A 336 19.31 15.89 -1.87
CA THR A 336 18.99 14.49 -2.23
C THR A 336 17.48 14.23 -2.20
N LEU A 337 16.80 14.63 -1.12
CA LEU A 337 15.36 14.41 -0.93
C LEU A 337 14.52 15.12 -1.99
N SER A 338 14.81 16.39 -2.26
CA SER A 338 14.10 17.15 -3.31
C SER A 338 14.33 16.58 -4.71
N SER A 339 15.55 16.11 -5.01
CA SER A 339 15.84 15.43 -6.28
C SER A 339 15.03 14.13 -6.44
N PHE A 340 14.92 13.33 -5.37
CA PHE A 340 14.04 12.17 -5.33
C PHE A 340 12.56 12.53 -5.53
N ILE A 341 12.12 13.62 -4.88
CA ILE A 341 10.75 14.14 -5.00
C ILE A 341 10.42 14.54 -6.44
N TYR A 342 11.25 15.35 -7.08
CA TYR A 342 10.99 15.77 -8.46
C TYR A 342 11.04 14.59 -9.42
N TYR A 343 11.90 13.61 -9.18
CA TYR A 343 11.88 12.36 -9.94
C TYR A 343 10.53 11.65 -9.83
N PHE A 344 10.05 11.38 -8.61
CA PHE A 344 8.83 10.59 -8.45
C PHE A 344 7.57 11.33 -8.85
N LEU A 345 7.52 12.66 -8.70
CA LEU A 345 6.38 13.48 -9.14
C LEU A 345 6.30 13.60 -10.67
N CYS A 346 7.43 13.41 -11.35
CA CYS A 346 7.54 13.40 -12.80
C CYS A 346 7.71 11.99 -13.35
N ALA A 347 8.93 11.62 -13.72
CA ALA A 347 9.23 10.38 -14.43
C ALA A 347 8.74 9.13 -13.69
N GLY A 348 8.77 9.13 -12.35
CA GLY A 348 8.28 8.01 -11.54
C GLY A 348 6.79 7.69 -11.72
N GLN A 349 5.97 8.67 -12.11
CA GLN A 349 4.53 8.46 -12.32
C GLN A 349 4.22 7.59 -13.55
N GLN A 350 5.15 7.46 -14.51
CA GLN A 350 4.95 6.63 -15.70
C GLN A 350 4.78 5.15 -15.38
N LYS A 351 5.34 4.70 -14.25
CA LYS A 351 5.25 3.30 -13.81
C LYS A 351 4.03 3.04 -12.91
N ALA A 352 3.28 4.07 -12.51
CA ALA A 352 2.21 3.94 -11.52
C ALA A 352 1.19 2.84 -11.89
N GLU A 353 0.63 2.86 -13.11
CA GLU A 353 -0.35 1.85 -13.57
C GLU A 353 0.22 0.43 -13.56
N GLN A 354 1.51 0.28 -13.90
CA GLN A 354 2.19 -1.02 -13.91
C GLN A 354 2.34 -1.57 -12.49
N LEU A 355 2.57 -0.71 -11.51
CA LEU A 355 2.70 -1.06 -10.10
C LEU A 355 1.35 -1.26 -9.38
N GLY A 356 0.22 -0.94 -10.01
CA GLY A 356 -1.11 -1.00 -9.39
C GLY A 356 -1.63 0.35 -8.87
N TYR A 357 -0.87 1.43 -9.08
CA TYR A 357 -1.22 2.79 -8.67
C TYR A 357 -1.83 3.58 -9.82
N ALA A 358 -2.23 4.82 -9.51
CA ALA A 358 -2.62 5.83 -10.48
C ALA A 358 -1.63 7.00 -10.48
N PRO A 359 -1.32 7.57 -11.66
CA PRO A 359 -0.51 8.77 -11.71
C PRO A 359 -1.27 9.95 -11.09
N LEU A 360 -0.56 10.81 -10.34
CA LEU A 360 -1.15 12.00 -9.71
C LEU A 360 -1.66 12.98 -10.78
N PRO A 361 -2.85 13.58 -10.62
CA PRO A 361 -3.31 14.71 -11.43
C PRO A 361 -2.42 15.96 -11.31
N LYS A 362 -2.40 16.80 -12.36
CA LYS A 362 -1.55 18.00 -12.44
C LYS A 362 -1.57 18.91 -11.20
N ASN A 363 -2.75 19.19 -10.65
CA ASN A 363 -2.90 20.04 -9.47
C ASN A 363 -2.20 19.46 -8.22
N LEU A 364 -2.20 18.13 -8.06
CA LEU A 364 -1.48 17.47 -6.95
C LEU A 364 0.04 17.55 -7.15
N VAL A 365 0.51 17.44 -8.39
CA VAL A 365 1.94 17.58 -8.74
C VAL A 365 2.43 19.00 -8.47
N GLU A 366 1.69 20.01 -8.90
CA GLU A 366 2.01 21.43 -8.67
C GLU A 366 2.08 21.76 -7.17
N TYR A 367 1.14 21.23 -6.39
CA TYR A 367 1.19 21.34 -4.93
C TYR A 367 2.44 20.63 -4.36
N GLY A 368 2.75 19.43 -4.86
CA GLY A 368 3.96 18.69 -4.49
C GLY A 368 5.25 19.48 -4.73
N PHE A 369 5.35 20.18 -5.87
CA PHE A 369 6.49 21.06 -6.16
C PHE A 369 6.59 22.23 -5.18
N THR A 370 5.45 22.84 -4.86
CA THR A 370 5.36 23.94 -3.89
C THR A 370 5.79 23.50 -2.49
N ALA A 371 5.42 22.29 -2.09
CA ALA A 371 5.86 21.72 -0.81
C ALA A 371 7.35 21.34 -0.82
N ALA A 372 7.85 20.74 -1.90
CA ALA A 372 9.26 20.37 -2.04
C ALA A 372 10.20 21.58 -2.00
N ALA A 373 9.77 22.72 -2.55
CA ALA A 373 10.53 23.97 -2.51
C ALA A 373 10.72 24.53 -1.09
N LYS A 374 9.96 24.07 -0.08
CA LYS A 374 10.13 24.45 1.32
C LYS A 374 11.23 23.64 2.04
N ILE A 375 11.77 22.60 1.40
CA ILE A 375 12.81 21.75 1.99
C ILE A 375 14.14 22.54 2.00
N PRO A 376 14.82 22.67 3.15
CA PRO A 376 16.14 23.28 3.19
C PRO A 376 17.13 22.58 2.26
N GLY A 377 17.84 23.35 1.42
CA GLY A 377 18.75 22.78 0.42
C GLY A 377 18.07 22.17 -0.81
N ALA A 378 16.76 22.38 -1.00
CA ALA A 378 16.05 21.88 -2.17
C ALA A 378 16.71 22.33 -3.49
N VAL A 379 16.86 21.40 -4.43
CA VAL A 379 17.29 21.72 -5.79
C VAL A 379 16.18 22.44 -6.55
N ALA A 380 16.54 23.12 -7.65
CA ALA A 380 15.56 23.75 -8.51
C ALA A 380 14.61 22.70 -9.12
N ALA A 381 13.30 22.93 -8.99
CA ALA A 381 12.30 22.09 -9.62
C ALA A 381 12.41 22.16 -11.15
N PRO A 382 12.16 21.05 -11.88
CA PRO A 382 11.98 21.12 -13.33
C PRO A 382 10.75 21.97 -13.67
N ALA A 383 10.67 22.47 -14.90
CA ALA A 383 9.44 23.10 -15.39
C ALA A 383 8.30 22.08 -15.39
N ILE A 384 7.12 22.45 -14.89
CA ILE A 384 5.99 21.52 -14.77
C ILE A 384 5.60 20.91 -16.14
N ASP A 385 5.72 21.68 -17.23
CA ASP A 385 5.41 21.19 -18.58
C ASP A 385 6.49 20.27 -19.16
N SER A 386 7.67 20.18 -18.52
CA SER A 386 8.71 19.19 -18.82
C SER A 386 8.60 17.93 -17.95
N CYS A 387 7.65 17.92 -17.00
CA CYS A 387 7.44 16.83 -16.07
C CYS A 387 6.82 15.65 -16.81
N ALA A 388 7.56 14.55 -16.91
CA ALA A 388 7.13 13.35 -17.60
C ALA A 388 6.11 12.53 -16.77
N ASN A 389 4.97 13.14 -16.45
CA ASN A 389 3.82 12.55 -15.78
C ASN A 389 2.67 12.38 -16.79
N PRO A 390 2.09 11.16 -16.93
CA PRO A 390 1.02 10.89 -17.90
C PRO A 390 -0.22 11.79 -17.80
N THR A 391 -0.54 12.32 -16.62
CA THR A 391 -1.71 13.22 -16.44
C THR A 391 -1.40 14.67 -16.85
N ILE A 392 -0.13 15.05 -16.92
CA ILE A 392 0.33 16.38 -17.33
C ILE A 392 0.53 16.42 -18.84
N THR A 393 1.11 15.37 -19.43
CA THR A 393 1.35 15.29 -20.87
C THR A 393 0.08 15.17 -21.71
N GLY A 394 -1.10 15.01 -21.07
CA GLY A 394 -2.42 15.05 -21.72
C GLY A 394 -2.93 13.70 -22.24
N ASP A 395 -2.11 12.65 -22.18
CA ASP A 395 -2.45 11.37 -22.79
C ASP A 395 -3.30 10.48 -21.88
N PHE A 396 -3.15 10.55 -20.57
CA PHE A 396 -3.66 9.49 -19.68
C PHE A 396 -5.19 9.37 -19.68
N LEU A 397 -5.91 10.46 -19.42
CA LEU A 397 -7.38 10.44 -19.38
C LEU A 397 -7.97 10.31 -20.79
N VAL A 398 -7.40 10.99 -21.79
CA VAL A 398 -7.94 11.00 -23.15
C VAL A 398 -7.78 9.63 -23.83
N THR A 399 -6.62 9.00 -23.74
CA THR A 399 -6.35 7.71 -24.41
C THR A 399 -7.05 6.53 -23.74
N LYS A 400 -7.29 6.59 -22.42
CA LYS A 400 -7.86 5.47 -21.65
C LYS A 400 -9.39 5.56 -21.46
N THR A 401 -10.01 6.71 -21.72
CA THR A 401 -11.48 6.89 -21.57
C THR A 401 -12.30 6.04 -22.56
N VAL A 402 -11.70 5.59 -23.67
CA VAL A 402 -12.37 4.74 -24.67
C VAL A 402 -12.48 3.26 -24.22
N ALA A 403 -11.75 2.84 -23.17
CA ALA A 403 -11.54 1.42 -22.86
C ALA A 403 -12.31 0.84 -21.65
N THR A 404 -12.99 1.65 -20.82
CA THR A 404 -13.41 1.20 -19.47
C THR A 404 -14.91 1.20 -19.17
N THR A 405 -15.81 1.24 -20.16
CA THR A 405 -17.25 1.09 -19.88
C THR A 405 -17.70 -0.35 -19.61
N ALA A 406 -16.80 -1.35 -19.64
CA ALA A 406 -17.14 -2.73 -19.33
C ALA A 406 -16.17 -3.31 -18.31
N ALA A 407 -16.65 -3.58 -17.09
CA ALA A 407 -16.07 -4.65 -16.31
C ALA A 407 -16.18 -5.95 -17.14
N PRO A 408 -15.15 -6.83 -17.17
CA PRO A 408 -15.29 -8.14 -17.78
C PRO A 408 -16.49 -8.86 -17.14
N GLY A 409 -17.59 -9.03 -17.88
CA GLY A 409 -18.82 -9.70 -17.40
C GLY A 409 -19.97 -8.82 -16.93
N ALA A 410 -19.92 -7.49 -17.07
CA ALA A 410 -21.10 -6.64 -16.81
C ALA A 410 -22.18 -6.83 -17.89
N THR A 411 -23.13 -7.74 -17.65
CA THR A 411 -24.42 -7.67 -18.33
C THR A 411 -25.20 -6.50 -17.74
N THR A 412 -25.62 -5.57 -18.60
CA THR A 412 -26.55 -4.50 -18.23
C THR A 412 -27.82 -5.12 -17.70
N ALA A 413 -28.23 -4.75 -16.48
CA ALA A 413 -29.57 -5.03 -16.00
C ALA A 413 -30.61 -4.48 -17.01
N PRO A 414 -31.58 -5.29 -17.49
CA PRO A 414 -32.61 -4.78 -18.39
C PRO A 414 -33.58 -3.87 -17.64
N GLY A 415 -33.80 -2.65 -18.15
CA GLY A 415 -35.04 -1.91 -17.90
C GLY A 415 -34.92 -0.44 -17.50
N ALA A 416 -34.36 0.39 -18.37
CA ALA A 416 -34.79 1.80 -18.48
C ALA A 416 -34.81 2.19 -19.95
N THR A 417 -35.86 1.79 -20.66
CA THR A 417 -36.14 2.28 -22.01
C THR A 417 -36.58 3.74 -21.91
N ALA A 418 -35.66 4.65 -22.20
CA ALA A 418 -36.01 6.01 -22.59
C ALA A 418 -36.60 5.98 -24.01
N ALA A 419 -37.88 6.32 -24.13
CA ALA A 419 -38.52 6.61 -25.42
C ALA A 419 -38.32 8.10 -25.76
N PRO A 420 -38.01 8.46 -27.02
CA PRO A 420 -38.06 9.84 -27.47
C PRO A 420 -39.45 10.16 -28.06
N GLY A 421 -39.98 11.36 -27.77
CA GLY A 421 -41.04 11.96 -28.57
C GLY A 421 -42.16 12.63 -27.77
N ALA A 422 -42.12 13.96 -27.70
CA ALA A 422 -43.29 14.78 -27.42
C ALA A 422 -44.14 14.91 -28.70
N THR A 423 -45.45 14.66 -28.62
CA THR A 423 -46.54 15.60 -28.95
C THR A 423 -47.90 14.89 -29.13
N THR A 424 -48.96 15.57 -28.64
CA THR A 424 -50.41 15.40 -28.87
C THR A 424 -51.17 14.26 -28.15
N ALA A 425 -52.13 14.70 -27.32
CA ALA A 425 -53.25 13.95 -26.74
C ALA A 425 -54.49 14.02 -27.68
N PRO A 426 -55.69 13.53 -27.30
CA PRO A 426 -56.08 12.23 -26.74
C PRO A 426 -57.26 11.57 -27.53
N ALA A 427 -57.47 10.26 -27.42
CA ALA A 427 -58.78 9.65 -27.72
C ALA A 427 -59.02 8.28 -27.05
N LYS A 428 -60.13 8.22 -26.28
CA LYS A 428 -61.06 7.11 -26.01
C LYS A 428 -60.60 5.81 -25.30
N THR A 429 -61.17 5.65 -24.10
CA THR A 429 -61.63 4.44 -23.36
C THR A 429 -62.49 3.46 -24.22
N PRO A 430 -62.97 2.28 -23.75
CA PRO A 430 -62.65 1.47 -22.54
C PRO A 430 -62.60 -0.09 -22.75
N GLY A 431 -62.13 -0.86 -21.76
CA GLY A 431 -62.88 -2.02 -21.25
C GLY A 431 -62.26 -3.43 -21.26
N ALA A 432 -62.77 -4.23 -20.29
CA ALA A 432 -62.67 -5.70 -20.07
C ALA A 432 -61.42 -6.17 -19.27
N THR A 433 -61.45 -6.39 -17.95
CA THR A 433 -62.22 -7.32 -17.08
C THR A 433 -61.95 -8.82 -17.33
N LEU A 434 -61.26 -9.47 -16.38
CA LEU A 434 -61.66 -10.66 -15.59
C LEU A 434 -60.47 -11.59 -15.22
N ALA A 435 -60.43 -11.93 -13.93
CA ALA A 435 -59.62 -12.94 -13.23
C ALA A 435 -60.19 -14.37 -13.48
N PRO A 436 -59.96 -15.45 -12.69
CA PRO A 436 -59.02 -15.69 -11.56
C PRO A 436 -58.37 -17.10 -11.49
N GLY A 437 -57.42 -17.27 -10.55
CA GLY A 437 -57.37 -18.39 -9.58
C GLY A 437 -56.72 -19.73 -9.99
N VAL A 438 -55.78 -20.22 -9.17
CA VAL A 438 -55.97 -21.31 -8.19
C VAL A 438 -54.64 -21.59 -7.46
N THR A 439 -54.78 -21.89 -6.17
CA THR A 439 -53.78 -22.00 -5.10
C THR A 439 -53.45 -23.46 -4.75
N THR A 440 -52.35 -23.63 -4.00
CA THR A 440 -52.00 -24.71 -3.04
C THR A 440 -51.68 -26.11 -3.60
N THR A 441 -50.65 -26.82 -3.11
CA THR A 441 -50.70 -27.54 -1.81
C THR A 441 -49.29 -27.94 -1.30
N VAL A 442 -49.14 -27.90 0.03
CA VAL A 442 -48.05 -28.38 0.91
C VAL A 442 -48.33 -29.83 1.34
N VAL A 443 -47.33 -30.70 1.55
CA VAL A 443 -47.33 -31.74 2.63
C VAL A 443 -45.87 -32.14 3.02
N PRO A 444 -45.59 -32.51 4.29
CA PRO A 444 -44.26 -32.60 4.92
C PRO A 444 -43.82 -34.02 5.38
N GLY A 445 -42.63 -34.15 5.98
CA GLY A 445 -42.34 -35.13 7.05
C GLY A 445 -41.04 -35.93 6.94
N SER A 446 -40.16 -35.85 7.96
CA SER A 446 -39.65 -36.98 8.79
C SER A 446 -38.45 -36.56 9.67
N GLU A 447 -38.58 -36.81 10.97
CA GLU A 447 -37.56 -36.71 12.04
C GLU A 447 -36.54 -37.87 11.98
N VAL A 448 -35.41 -37.76 12.70
CA VAL A 448 -34.95 -38.68 13.78
C VAL A 448 -33.45 -38.45 14.18
N THR A 449 -33.29 -38.16 15.48
CA THR A 449 -32.21 -38.43 16.48
C THR A 449 -30.76 -37.90 16.37
N ASP A 450 -30.49 -36.98 17.31
CA ASP A 450 -29.43 -36.89 18.32
C ASP A 450 -28.50 -38.11 18.58
N SER A 451 -27.20 -37.84 18.78
CA SER A 451 -26.28 -38.54 19.71
C SER A 451 -24.95 -37.79 19.83
N THR A 452 -24.76 -37.13 20.98
CA THR A 452 -23.48 -36.65 21.55
C THR A 452 -22.70 -37.78 22.26
N VAL A 453 -21.40 -37.50 22.60
CA VAL A 453 -20.52 -38.06 23.69
C VAL A 453 -19.18 -38.69 23.16
N PRO A 454 -17.99 -38.60 23.85
CA PRO A 454 -16.92 -37.64 23.52
C PRO A 454 -15.49 -38.29 23.52
N THR A 455 -14.46 -37.46 23.76
CA THR A 455 -13.12 -37.74 24.34
C THR A 455 -11.92 -38.13 23.44
N ASP A 456 -10.92 -37.24 23.53
CA ASP A 456 -9.46 -37.42 23.67
C ASP A 456 -8.63 -38.23 22.67
N GLY A 457 -7.60 -37.54 22.18
CA GLY A 457 -6.23 -38.02 22.43
C GLY A 457 -5.35 -38.26 21.20
N ALA A 458 -4.14 -37.71 21.29
CA ALA A 458 -2.92 -38.10 20.60
C ALA A 458 -2.64 -37.52 19.20
N VAL A 459 -1.84 -36.44 19.26
CA VAL A 459 -0.67 -36.15 18.44
C VAL A 459 -0.08 -37.38 17.74
N VAL A 460 0.09 -37.29 16.42
CA VAL A 460 1.02 -38.15 15.66
C VAL A 460 1.84 -37.27 14.73
N GLU A 461 3.10 -37.12 15.10
CA GLU A 461 4.17 -36.54 14.32
C GLU A 461 4.71 -37.64 13.37
N ALA A 462 4.79 -37.35 12.07
CA ALA A 462 5.43 -38.23 11.10
C ALA A 462 6.34 -37.44 10.16
N ALA A 463 7.63 -37.74 10.34
CA ALA A 463 8.87 -37.56 9.58
C ALA A 463 8.87 -37.00 8.13
N PRO A 464 9.99 -36.37 7.72
CA PRO A 464 10.14 -35.61 6.48
C PRO A 464 10.46 -36.50 5.27
N VAL A 465 10.07 -36.03 4.08
CA VAL A 465 10.45 -36.62 2.78
C VAL A 465 11.50 -35.74 2.10
N ASP A 466 12.54 -36.40 1.61
CA ASP A 466 13.76 -35.84 1.04
C ASP A 466 13.62 -35.10 -0.29
N ALA A 467 14.35 -33.98 -0.35
CA ALA A 467 15.17 -33.40 -1.42
C ALA A 467 14.87 -33.64 -2.92
N ALA A 468 14.69 -32.52 -3.64
CA ALA A 468 14.97 -32.35 -5.07
C ALA A 468 15.72 -30.99 -5.30
N PRO A 469 16.51 -30.83 -6.39
CA PRO A 469 17.77 -30.05 -6.45
C PRO A 469 17.61 -28.54 -6.76
N PRO A 470 18.68 -27.71 -6.66
CA PRO A 470 18.56 -26.27 -6.48
C PRO A 470 18.44 -25.47 -7.79
N THR A 471 17.57 -24.45 -7.76
CA THR A 471 17.47 -23.38 -8.77
C THR A 471 18.23 -22.14 -8.25
N PRO A 472 19.02 -21.42 -9.08
CA PRO A 472 19.88 -20.34 -8.57
C PRO A 472 19.14 -19.03 -8.32
N GLY A 473 19.39 -18.43 -7.14
CA GLY A 473 19.66 -17.00 -7.02
C GLY A 473 18.48 -16.02 -6.83
N VAL A 474 17.79 -16.10 -5.69
CA VAL A 474 17.16 -14.91 -5.08
C VAL A 474 17.64 -14.83 -3.64
N ALA A 475 18.40 -13.79 -3.31
CA ALA A 475 18.88 -13.53 -1.97
C ALA A 475 17.70 -13.13 -1.07
N MET A 476 17.18 -14.10 -0.32
CA MET A 476 16.20 -13.88 0.74
C MET A 476 16.96 -13.38 1.98
N ALA A 477 16.77 -12.11 2.34
CA ALA A 477 17.20 -11.61 3.63
C ALA A 477 16.32 -12.25 4.72
N THR A 478 16.84 -13.27 5.40
CA THR A 478 16.22 -13.82 6.60
C THR A 478 16.35 -12.80 7.73
N SER A 479 15.24 -12.17 8.10
CA SER A 479 15.15 -11.39 9.34
C SER A 479 15.20 -12.35 10.53
N VAL A 480 16.27 -12.27 11.32
CA VAL A 480 16.32 -12.91 12.64
C VAL A 480 15.38 -12.14 13.56
N VAL A 481 14.34 -12.81 14.04
CA VAL A 481 13.49 -12.31 15.13
C VAL A 481 14.30 -12.44 16.42
N ILE A 482 14.57 -11.31 17.08
CA ILE A 482 15.06 -11.33 18.46
C ILE A 482 13.82 -11.22 19.36
N GLU A 483 13.45 -12.33 19.99
CA GLU A 483 12.52 -12.30 21.11
C GLU A 483 13.17 -11.57 22.28
N GLU A 484 12.59 -10.44 22.68
CA GLU A 484 12.99 -9.71 23.87
C GLU A 484 12.42 -10.41 25.11
N SER A 485 13.07 -11.49 25.56
CA SER A 485 12.87 -12.02 26.90
C SER A 485 13.96 -11.50 27.81
N GLY A 486 13.59 -10.61 28.74
CA GLY A 486 14.51 -9.99 29.67
C GLY A 486 15.33 -10.98 30.50
N SER A 487 16.65 -10.90 30.37
CA SER A 487 17.60 -11.04 31.48
C SER A 487 18.96 -10.52 31.01
N GLY A 488 19.59 -9.67 31.82
CA GLY A 488 20.81 -8.95 31.46
C GLY A 488 21.95 -9.89 31.06
N THR A 489 22.24 -9.95 29.76
CA THR A 489 23.43 -10.61 29.23
C THR A 489 24.51 -9.55 28.97
N SER A 490 25.60 -9.69 29.72
CA SER A 490 26.74 -8.76 29.78
C SER A 490 27.37 -8.52 28.41
N VAL A 491 27.71 -7.26 28.13
CA VAL A 491 28.54 -6.75 27.01
C VAL A 491 29.76 -7.65 26.72
N PHE A 492 30.26 -8.36 27.73
CA PHE A 492 31.33 -9.34 27.63
C PHE A 492 31.06 -10.50 26.65
N VAL A 493 29.82 -10.99 26.57
CA VAL A 493 29.45 -12.10 25.66
C VAL A 493 29.47 -11.62 24.21
N TYR A 494 28.98 -10.41 23.95
CA TYR A 494 29.05 -9.80 22.62
C TYR A 494 30.49 -9.54 22.17
N LEU A 495 31.37 -9.13 23.10
CA LEU A 495 32.79 -8.96 22.82
C LEU A 495 33.47 -10.29 22.43
N LEU A 496 33.14 -11.38 23.13
CA LEU A 496 33.67 -12.71 22.83
C LEU A 496 33.19 -13.23 21.46
N ILE A 497 31.92 -12.99 21.11
CA ILE A 497 31.38 -13.36 19.80
C ILE A 497 32.08 -12.56 18.68
N MET A 498 32.30 -11.26 18.88
CA MET A 498 33.02 -10.42 17.91
C MET A 498 34.48 -10.88 17.71
N ILE A 499 35.18 -11.23 18.79
CA ILE A 499 36.56 -11.75 18.72
C ILE A 499 36.58 -13.11 17.99
N ALA A 500 35.62 -13.99 18.25
CA ALA A 500 35.53 -15.28 17.58
C ALA A 500 35.29 -15.12 16.06
N ILE A 501 34.41 -14.21 15.66
CA ILE A 501 34.16 -13.89 14.24
C ILE A 501 35.42 -13.33 13.57
N LEU A 502 36.12 -12.41 14.22
CA LEU A 502 37.37 -11.85 13.69
C LEU A 502 38.46 -12.93 13.52
N LEU A 503 38.58 -13.87 14.46
CA LEU A 503 39.53 -14.97 14.33
C LEU A 503 39.17 -15.91 13.18
N ILE A 504 37.89 -16.23 12.97
CA ILE A 504 37.45 -17.10 11.88
C ILE A 504 37.69 -16.45 10.51
N VAL A 505 37.41 -15.15 10.39
CA VAL A 505 37.53 -14.43 9.10
C VAL A 505 38.99 -14.16 8.74
N PHE A 506 39.82 -13.76 9.72
CA PHE A 506 41.16 -13.27 9.44
C PHE A 506 42.29 -14.28 9.69
N ALA A 507 42.09 -15.34 10.48
CA ALA A 507 43.14 -16.33 10.69
C ALA A 507 43.50 -17.16 9.43
N PRO A 508 42.54 -17.63 8.60
CA PRO A 508 42.85 -18.44 7.42
C PRO A 508 43.78 -17.74 6.41
N PRO A 509 43.57 -16.47 5.99
CA PRO A 509 44.48 -15.80 5.05
C PRO A 509 45.87 -15.52 5.66
N ILE A 510 45.96 -15.24 6.96
CA ILE A 510 47.25 -15.01 7.66
C ILE A 510 48.06 -16.31 7.74
N ILE A 511 47.41 -17.44 8.05
CA ILE A 511 48.04 -18.75 8.11
C ILE A 511 48.44 -19.22 6.70
N ALA A 512 47.62 -18.95 5.68
CA ALA A 512 47.92 -19.27 4.29
C ALA A 512 49.11 -18.44 3.75
N ALA A 513 49.23 -17.17 4.13
CA ALA A 513 50.35 -16.32 3.75
C ALA A 513 51.69 -16.78 4.36
N ARG A 514 51.67 -17.36 5.57
CA ARG A 514 52.87 -17.90 6.23
C ARG A 514 53.33 -19.26 5.74
N ARG A 515 52.51 -19.99 4.97
CA ARG A 515 52.82 -21.35 4.49
C ARG A 515 53.26 -21.43 3.03
N ARG A 516 53.44 -20.32 2.30
CA ARG A 516 53.99 -20.36 0.95
C ARG A 516 55.51 -20.62 1.00
N PRO A 517 56.02 -21.76 0.48
CA PRO A 517 57.45 -21.93 0.31
C PRO A 517 57.97 -20.99 -0.77
N SER A 518 59.08 -20.31 -0.48
CA SER A 518 59.76 -19.43 -1.43
C SER A 518 60.24 -20.23 -2.64
N ILE A 519 59.57 -20.09 -3.77
CA ILE A 519 60.08 -20.55 -5.07
C ILE A 519 61.19 -19.58 -5.48
N LYS A 520 62.44 -20.05 -5.45
CA LYS A 520 63.57 -19.36 -6.09
C LYS A 520 63.48 -19.61 -7.59
N ILE A 521 63.44 -18.54 -8.38
CA ILE A 521 63.95 -18.49 -9.75
C ILE A 521 65.11 -17.49 -9.74
#